data_AF-A0A382V1X6-F1
#
_entry.id   AF-A0A382V1X6-F1
#
_cell.length_a   1.000
_cell.length_b   1.000
_cell.length_c   1.000
_cell.angle_alpha   90.00
_cell.angle_beta   90.00
_cell.angle_gamma   90.00
#
_symmetry.space_group_name_H-M   'P 1'
#
loop_
_entity.id
_entity.type
_entity.pdbx_description
1 polymer ?
#
loop_
_entity_poly.entity_id
_entity_poly.type
_entity_poly.pdbx_seq_one_letter_code
_entity_poly.pdbx_strand_id
1 'polypeptide(L)'
;MDFGTLIGLFAGVGIIAIGVLRGGGDLYWFFSLNSVLIVFGGTLAAAMVNYPLKNILGLFGVLKNAFSSEEYDYQGVIGELVEKGEKARKNGVLSLEADLPLIESTFLRNGIELAINERDSARLRNYLNLEMSNIQ
;
A
#
# COMPACT_ATOMS: atom_id res chain seq x y z
N MET A 1 -6.78 10.37 1.69
CA MET A 1 -5.93 10.71 2.85
C MET A 1 -6.55 10.08 4.08
N ASP A 2 -5.74 9.34 4.84
CA ASP A 2 -6.20 8.76 6.09
C ASP A 2 -6.29 9.84 7.17
N PHE A 3 -7.49 10.42 7.32
CA PHE A 3 -7.77 11.41 8.36
C PHE A 3 -7.57 10.83 9.76
N GLY A 4 -7.73 9.52 9.95
CA GLY A 4 -7.50 8.85 11.23
C GLY A 4 -6.05 8.93 11.66
N THR A 5 -5.12 8.60 10.76
CA THR A 5 -3.66 8.72 11.01
C THR A 5 -3.27 10.16 11.33
N LEU A 6 -3.81 11.14 10.60
CA LEU A 6 -3.49 12.55 10.82
C LEU A 6 -4.02 13.07 12.16
N ILE A 7 -5.30 12.78 12.48
CA ILE A 7 -5.92 13.18 13.75
C ILE A 7 -5.20 12.49 14.92
N GLY A 8 -4.89 11.21 14.81
CA GLY A 8 -4.18 10.45 15.84
C GLY A 8 -2.79 11.03 16.14
N LEU A 9 -2.03 11.40 15.10
CA LEU A 9 -0.71 12.03 15.25
C LEU A 9 -0.81 13.36 16.02
N PHE A 10 -1.70 14.26 15.60
CA PHE A 10 -1.86 15.56 16.26
C PHE A 10 -2.45 15.44 17.67
N ALA A 11 -3.39 14.52 17.88
CA ALA A 11 -3.96 14.26 19.20
C ALA A 11 -2.89 13.71 20.16
N GLY A 12 -2.05 12.77 19.71
CA GLY A 12 -0.96 12.23 20.51
C GLY A 12 0.04 13.30 20.94
N VAL A 13 0.52 14.11 19.99
CA VAL A 13 1.42 15.25 20.27
C VAL A 13 0.74 16.25 21.21
N GLY A 14 -0.54 16.55 20.97
CA GLY A 14 -1.31 17.48 21.79
C GLY A 14 -1.48 17.02 23.24
N ILE A 15 -1.78 15.74 23.47
CA ILE A 15 -1.91 15.17 24.82
C ILE A 15 -0.57 15.26 25.57
N ILE A 16 0.54 14.94 24.90
CA ILE A 16 1.89 15.06 25.49
C ILE A 16 2.17 16.52 25.86
N ALA A 17 1.92 17.47 24.95
CA ALA A 17 2.14 18.89 25.20
C ALA A 17 1.29 19.42 26.36
N ILE A 18 0.00 19.06 26.43
CA ILE A 18 -0.88 19.43 27.54
C ILE A 18 -0.37 18.86 28.87
N GLY A 19 0.12 17.61 28.86
CA GLY A 19 0.70 16.96 30.03
C GLY A 19 1.93 17.70 30.56
N VAL A 20 2.84 18.10 29.68
CA VAL A 20 4.06 18.86 30.04
C VAL A 20 3.69 20.23 30.64
N LEU A 21 2.80 20.97 29.98
CA LEU A 21 2.39 22.31 30.43
C LEU A 21 1.63 22.27 31.76
N ARG A 22 0.74 21.29 31.96
CA ARG A 22 0.04 21.11 33.25
C ARG A 22 0.96 20.65 34.37
N GLY A 23 2.04 19.94 34.04
CA GLY A 23 3.08 19.57 35.00
C GLY A 23 3.97 20.74 35.44
N GLY A 24 3.74 21.96 34.93
CA GLY A 24 4.56 23.14 35.22
C GLY A 24 5.90 23.15 34.48
N GLY A 25 6.08 22.26 33.49
CA GLY A 25 7.28 22.20 32.66
C GLY A 25 7.19 23.11 31.43
N ASP A 26 8.35 23.51 30.91
CA ASP A 26 8.46 24.21 29.63
C ASP A 26 8.64 23.19 28.49
N LEU A 27 7.96 23.40 27.37
CA LEU A 27 8.14 22.60 26.15
C LEU A 27 9.59 22.66 25.65
N TYR A 28 10.28 23.77 25.91
CA TYR A 28 11.69 23.95 25.50
C TYR A 28 12.63 22.91 26.10
N TRP A 29 12.31 22.35 27.28
CA TRP A 29 13.13 21.31 27.92
C TRP A 29 13.16 19.99 27.14
N PHE A 30 12.11 19.74 26.35
CA PHE A 30 12.01 18.55 25.53
C PHE A 30 12.66 18.71 24.15
N PHE A 31 13.06 19.93 23.77
CA PHE A 31 13.72 20.21 22.51
C PHE A 31 15.22 20.38 22.69
N SER A 32 15.97 19.29 22.51
CA SER A 32 17.43 19.27 22.55
C SER A 32 17.98 18.83 21.19
N LEU A 33 18.74 19.72 20.55
CA LEU A 33 19.35 19.45 19.25
C LEU A 33 20.32 18.26 19.32
N ASN A 34 21.04 18.12 20.43
CA ASN A 34 21.92 16.96 20.68
C ASN A 34 21.12 15.66 20.78
N SER A 35 19.98 15.66 21.47
CA SER A 35 19.13 14.48 21.62
C SER A 35 18.55 14.06 20.28
N VAL A 36 18.11 15.02 19.44
CA VAL A 36 17.63 14.76 18.08
C VAL A 36 18.73 14.13 17.23
N LEU A 37 19.95 14.68 17.24
CA LEU A 37 21.08 14.13 16.48
C LEU A 37 21.43 12.70 16.88
N ILE A 38 21.46 12.39 18.17
CA ILE A 38 21.80 11.05 18.66
C ILE A 38 20.72 10.05 18.29
N VAL A 39 19.44 10.40 18.47
CA VAL A 39 18.32 9.50 18.18
C VAL A 39 18.14 9.32 16.67
N PHE A 40 18.01 10.40 15.89
CA PHE A 40 17.85 10.30 14.44
C PHE A 40 19.12 9.76 13.75
N GLY A 41 20.30 10.25 14.12
CA GLY A 41 21.56 9.76 13.55
C GLY A 41 21.82 8.30 13.92
N GLY A 42 21.56 7.92 15.18
CA GLY A 42 21.75 6.55 15.65
C GLY A 42 20.78 5.56 15.00
N THR A 43 19.50 5.92 14.91
CA THR A 43 18.48 5.08 14.24
C THR A 43 18.77 4.94 12.75
N LEU A 44 19.14 6.03 12.07
CA LEU A 44 19.50 5.99 10.64
C LEU A 44 20.76 5.14 10.41
N ALA A 45 21.80 5.30 11.25
CA ALA A 45 23.00 4.47 11.16
C ALA A 45 22.71 2.99 11.42
N ALA A 46 21.91 2.67 12.44
CA ALA A 46 21.47 1.30 12.73
C ALA A 46 20.64 0.70 11.58
N ALA A 47 19.79 1.50 10.93
CA ALA A 47 19.06 1.09 9.74
C ALA A 47 20.00 0.81 8.56
N MET A 48 21.02 1.64 8.34
CA MET A 48 22.04 1.44 7.29
C MET A 48 22.88 0.18 7.50
N VAL A 49 23.06 -0.27 8.75
CA VAL A 49 23.73 -1.54 9.04
C VAL A 49 22.87 -2.74 8.63
N ASN A 50 21.54 -2.65 8.78
CA ASN A 50 20.62 -3.76 8.53
C ASN A 50 20.07 -3.79 7.09
N TYR A 51 19.97 -2.65 6.42
CA TYR A 51 19.31 -2.51 5.13
C TYR A 51 20.19 -1.83 4.08
N PRO A 52 20.10 -2.26 2.81
CA PRO A 52 20.81 -1.59 1.73
C PRO A 52 20.31 -0.16 1.57
N LEU A 53 21.22 0.76 1.23
CA LEU A 53 20.93 2.20 1.13
C LEU A 53 19.75 2.54 0.20
N LYS A 54 19.55 1.75 -0.86
CA LYS A 54 18.41 1.90 -1.79
C LYS A 54 17.06 1.80 -1.08
N ASN A 55 16.92 0.90 -0.10
CA ASN A 55 15.66 0.70 0.63
C ASN A 55 15.40 1.86 1.59
N ILE A 56 16.45 2.40 2.21
CA ILE A 56 16.35 3.56 3.11
C ILE A 56 15.93 4.81 2.35
N LEU A 57 16.47 5.02 1.14
CA LEU A 57 16.05 6.12 0.26
C LEU A 57 14.60 5.93 -0.22
N GLY A 58 14.17 4.68 -0.45
CA GLY A 58 12.79 4.34 -0.81
C GLY A 58 11.78 4.53 0.33
N LEU A 59 12.24 4.63 1.58
CA LEU A 59 11.38 4.77 2.76
C LEU A 59 10.45 5.98 2.66
N PHE A 60 10.95 7.11 2.13
CA PHE A 60 10.15 8.33 1.97
C PHE A 60 8.93 8.14 1.05
N GLY A 61 9.04 7.27 0.04
CA GLY A 61 7.92 6.91 -0.83
C GLY A 61 6.86 6.10 -0.09
N VAL A 62 7.29 5.12 0.71
CA VAL A 62 6.39 4.27 1.51
C VAL A 62 5.73 5.07 2.65
N LEU A 63 6.45 6.01 3.25
CA LEU A 63 5.94 6.86 4.32
C LEU A 63 4.74 7.70 3.86
N LYS A 64 4.69 8.07 2.58
CA LYS A 64 3.53 8.75 1.98
C LYS A 64 2.29 7.86 2.00
N ASN A 65 2.44 6.55 1.82
CA ASN A 65 1.32 5.61 1.82
C ASN A 65 0.65 5.54 3.19
N ALA A 66 1.39 5.74 4.29
CA ALA A 66 0.82 5.79 5.64
C ALA A 66 -0.16 6.96 5.85
N PHE A 67 -0.04 8.04 5.07
CA PHE A 67 -0.96 9.19 5.09
C PHE A 67 -1.95 9.17 3.90
N SER A 68 -1.72 8.28 2.94
CA SER A 68 -2.65 8.02 1.86
C SER A 68 -3.72 7.04 2.35
N SER A 69 -4.94 7.22 1.87
CA SER A 69 -5.95 6.18 2.01
C SER A 69 -6.27 5.72 0.59
N GLU A 70 -5.98 4.46 0.30
CA GLU A 70 -6.48 3.82 -0.91
C GLU A 70 -7.93 3.43 -0.65
N GLU A 71 -8.84 4.14 -1.31
CA GLU A 71 -10.24 3.78 -1.34
C GLU A 71 -10.43 2.81 -2.51
N TYR A 72 -10.44 1.51 -2.20
CA TYR A 72 -10.71 0.48 -3.19
C TYR A 72 -12.21 0.38 -3.44
N ASP A 73 -12.64 0.60 -4.68
CA ASP A 73 -14.03 0.34 -5.09
C ASP A 73 -14.26 -1.16 -5.29
N TYR A 74 -14.47 -1.86 -4.18
CA TYR A 74 -14.78 -3.30 -4.20
C TYR A 74 -16.06 -3.60 -4.99
N GLN A 75 -17.05 -2.70 -4.97
CA GLN A 75 -18.30 -2.93 -5.71
C GLN A 75 -18.09 -2.83 -7.21
N GLY A 76 -17.33 -1.83 -7.66
CA GLY A 76 -16.91 -1.69 -9.06
C GLY A 76 -16.15 -2.92 -9.56
N VAL A 77 -15.18 -3.40 -8.79
CA VAL A 77 -14.41 -4.62 -9.15
C VAL A 77 -15.31 -5.86 -9.23
N ILE A 78 -16.24 -6.05 -8.29
CA ILE A 78 -17.20 -7.15 -8.34
C ILE A 78 -18.07 -7.04 -9.60
N GLY A 79 -18.56 -5.83 -9.91
CA GLY A 79 -19.36 -5.57 -11.11
C GLY A 79 -18.61 -5.93 -12.38
N GLU A 80 -17.35 -5.49 -12.49
CA GLU A 80 -16.47 -5.80 -13.62
C GLU A 80 -16.27 -7.33 -13.77
N LEU A 81 -15.96 -8.04 -12.68
CA LEU A 81 -15.79 -9.50 -12.70
C LEU A 81 -17.05 -10.24 -13.14
N VAL A 82 -18.23 -9.80 -12.68
CA VAL A 82 -19.52 -10.38 -13.08
C VAL A 82 -19.79 -10.14 -14.57
N GLU A 83 -19.57 -8.93 -15.06
CA GLU A 83 -19.76 -8.58 -16.48
C GLU A 83 -18.87 -9.45 -17.39
N LYS A 84 -17.57 -9.55 -17.07
CA LYS A 84 -16.63 -10.40 -17.84
C LYS A 84 -16.99 -11.87 -17.71
N GLY A 85 -17.40 -12.34 -16.53
CA GLY A 85 -17.88 -13.71 -16.32
C GLY A 85 -19.12 -14.05 -17.17
N GLU A 86 -20.09 -13.14 -17.26
CA GLU A 86 -21.26 -13.33 -18.12
C GLU A 86 -20.89 -13.39 -19.60
N LYS A 87 -20.02 -12.48 -20.05
CA LYS A 87 -19.55 -12.44 -21.44
C LYS A 87 -18.81 -13.72 -21.80
N ALA A 88 -17.90 -14.18 -20.94
CA ALA A 88 -17.18 -15.44 -21.12
C ALA A 88 -18.12 -16.66 -21.13
N ARG A 89 -19.19 -16.65 -20.31
CA ARG A 89 -20.18 -17.73 -20.29
C ARG A 89 -21.03 -17.76 -21.58
N LYS A 90 -21.42 -16.60 -22.11
CA LYS A 90 -22.28 -16.48 -23.31
C LYS A 90 -21.49 -16.71 -24.61
N ASN A 91 -20.30 -16.11 -24.72
CA ASN A 91 -19.55 -16.02 -25.98
C ASN A 91 -18.21 -16.78 -25.94
N GLY A 92 -17.88 -17.42 -24.82
CA GLY A 92 -16.59 -18.08 -24.59
C GLY A 92 -15.51 -17.14 -24.08
N VAL A 93 -14.46 -17.70 -23.47
CA VAL A 93 -13.38 -16.93 -22.80
C VAL A 93 -12.60 -16.04 -23.78
N LEU A 94 -12.42 -16.47 -25.04
CA LEU A 94 -11.73 -15.70 -26.07
C LEU A 94 -12.41 -14.35 -26.37
N SER A 95 -13.72 -14.23 -26.11
CA SER A 95 -14.45 -12.97 -26.30
C SER A 95 -14.00 -11.84 -25.35
N LEU A 96 -13.20 -12.16 -24.32
CA LEU A 96 -12.62 -11.20 -23.40
C LEU A 96 -11.37 -10.51 -23.97
N GLU A 97 -10.77 -11.01 -25.04
CA GLU A 97 -9.56 -10.44 -25.64
C GLU A 97 -9.75 -8.97 -26.07
N ALA A 98 -10.93 -8.65 -26.62
CA ALA A 98 -11.29 -7.29 -27.01
C ALA A 98 -11.43 -6.33 -25.82
N ASP A 99 -11.63 -6.84 -24.61
CA ASP A 99 -11.80 -6.03 -23.40
C ASP A 99 -10.48 -5.80 -22.65
N LEU A 100 -9.41 -6.54 -22.97
CA LEU A 100 -8.10 -6.42 -22.31
C LEU A 100 -7.56 -4.98 -22.25
N PRO A 101 -7.66 -4.16 -23.33
CA PRO A 101 -7.18 -2.78 -23.29
C PRO A 101 -7.99 -1.85 -22.38
N LEU A 102 -9.22 -2.24 -22.04
CA LEU A 102 -10.15 -1.44 -21.24
C LEU A 102 -10.04 -1.70 -19.73
N ILE A 103 -9.39 -2.80 -19.34
CA ILE A 103 -9.21 -3.18 -17.93
C ILE A 103 -8.08 -2.34 -17.34
N GLU A 104 -8.38 -1.53 -16.33
CA GLU A 104 -7.39 -0.67 -15.67
C GLU A 104 -6.42 -1.47 -14.79
N SER A 105 -6.93 -2.48 -14.09
CA SER A 105 -6.13 -3.32 -13.20
C SER A 105 -5.17 -4.22 -13.98
N THR A 106 -3.87 -3.98 -13.84
CA THR A 106 -2.83 -4.81 -14.45
C THR A 106 -2.94 -6.28 -14.03
N PHE A 107 -3.25 -6.55 -12.76
CA PHE A 107 -3.42 -7.90 -12.24
C PHE A 107 -4.61 -8.61 -12.92
N LEU A 108 -5.75 -7.94 -13.03
CA LEU A 108 -6.94 -8.53 -13.67
C LEU A 108 -6.72 -8.75 -15.17
N ARG A 109 -6.08 -7.79 -15.84
CA ARG A 109 -5.73 -7.89 -17.27
C ARG A 109 -4.84 -9.10 -17.54
N ASN A 110 -3.73 -9.22 -16.81
CA ASN A 110 -2.79 -10.35 -16.94
C ASN A 110 -3.48 -11.68 -16.65
N GLY A 111 -4.35 -11.71 -15.63
CA GLY A 111 -5.11 -12.91 -15.28
C GLY A 111 -6.09 -13.36 -16.37
N ILE A 112 -6.79 -12.43 -17.01
CA ILE A 112 -7.70 -12.73 -18.12
C ILE A 112 -6.92 -13.14 -19.38
N GLU A 113 -5.81 -12.45 -19.68
CA GLU A 113 -4.92 -12.82 -20.78
C GLU A 113 -4.37 -14.25 -20.60
N LEU A 114 -3.96 -14.60 -19.38
CA LEU A 114 -3.52 -15.96 -19.09
C LEU A 114 -4.68 -16.96 -19.17
N ALA A 115 -5.88 -16.61 -18.73
CA ALA A 115 -7.06 -17.48 -18.82
C ALA A 115 -7.51 -17.76 -20.27
N ILE A 116 -7.23 -16.85 -21.21
CA ILE A 116 -7.46 -17.06 -22.65
C ILE A 116 -6.48 -18.10 -23.20
N ASN A 117 -5.22 -18.06 -22.75
CA ASN A 117 -4.12 -18.87 -23.28
C ASN A 117 -3.95 -20.23 -22.57
N GLU A 118 -4.24 -20.30 -21.27
CA GLU A 118 -4.05 -21.48 -20.42
C GLU A 118 -5.40 -22.16 -20.13
N ARG A 119 -5.52 -23.44 -20.50
CA ARG A 119 -6.77 -24.22 -20.31
C ARG A 119 -6.83 -24.89 -18.94
N ASP A 120 -5.70 -24.98 -18.24
CA ASP A 120 -5.63 -25.58 -16.91
C ASP A 120 -5.89 -24.54 -15.80
N SER A 121 -7.10 -24.63 -15.22
CA SER A 121 -7.51 -23.77 -14.09
C SER A 121 -6.58 -23.85 -12.87
N ALA A 122 -5.91 -24.98 -12.63
CA ALA A 122 -5.00 -25.13 -11.51
C ALA A 122 -3.70 -24.34 -11.73
N ARG A 123 -3.18 -24.33 -12.96
CA ARG A 123 -2.02 -23.52 -13.34
C ARG A 123 -2.31 -22.03 -13.28
N LEU A 124 -3.46 -21.61 -13.82
CA LEU A 124 -3.92 -20.23 -13.74
C LEU A 124 -3.97 -19.76 -12.28
N ARG A 125 -4.59 -20.55 -11.40
CA ARG A 125 -4.67 -20.22 -9.97
C ARG A 125 -3.28 -20.12 -9.32
N ASN A 126 -2.38 -21.04 -9.64
CA ASN A 126 -1.01 -21.00 -9.12
C ASN A 126 -0.27 -19.75 -9.58
N TYR A 127 -0.43 -19.36 -10.84
CA TYR A 127 0.18 -18.14 -11.38
C TYR A 127 -0.35 -16.89 -10.69
N LEU A 128 -1.67 -16.74 -10.58
CA LEU A 128 -2.30 -15.61 -9.89
C LEU A 128 -1.86 -15.53 -8.41
N ASN A 129 -1.76 -16.67 -7.72
CA ASN A 129 -1.25 -16.72 -6.36
C ASN A 129 0.22 -16.31 -6.26
N LEU A 130 1.06 -16.75 -7.21
CA LEU A 130 2.46 -16.36 -7.29
C LEU A 130 2.60 -14.86 -7.54
N GLU A 131 1.81 -14.30 -8.46
CA GLU A 131 1.81 -12.87 -8.73
C GLU A 131 1.39 -12.10 -7.48
N MET A 132 0.27 -12.46 -6.83
CA MET A 132 -0.15 -11.86 -5.55
C MET A 132 0.92 -11.92 -4.46
N SER A 133 1.67 -13.03 -4.36
CA SER A 133 2.75 -13.17 -3.37
C SER A 133 3.99 -12.32 -3.68
N ASN A 134 4.15 -11.89 -4.94
CA ASN A 134 5.27 -11.09 -5.42
C ASN A 134 4.91 -9.62 -5.64
N ILE A 135 3.65 -9.21 -5.39
CA ILE A 135 3.27 -7.79 -5.35
C ILE A 135 4.04 -7.15 -4.18
N GLN A 136 5.04 -6.34 -4.51
CA GLN A 136 5.83 -5.50 -3.60
C GLN A 136 5.21 -4.11 -3.45
#